data_AF-A0A4P9VK76-F1
#
_entry.id   AF-A0A4P9VK76-F1
#
_cell.length_a   1.000
_cell.length_b   1.000
_cell.length_c   1.000
_cell.angle_alpha   90.00
_cell.angle_beta   90.00
_cell.angle_gamma   90.00
#
_symmetry.space_group_name_H-M   'P 1'
#
loop_
_entity.id
_entity.type
_entity.pdbx_description
1 polymer ?
#
loop_
_entity_poly.entity_id
_entity_poly.type
_entity_poly.pdbx_seq_one_letter_code
_entity_poly.pdbx_strand_id
1 'polypeptide(L)'
;MSYVADPTLQTNFLYAELDKLTAKLAQKDHQLTTLREHIQWLEEQLRLSRYKRFASSSEKQSPDQVTLFDEAEQLQDETSEQESDTTATTVMAHQRKSRKPRIPEDWPREQIIHDLAEADKVCPHDGTYLVHIGDEIHEQLDIIPAQIKAIAHVRRKYSCPCCEKYIVTATKPKQPIEKSIATPNGSIWIPRGLYQ
;
A
#
# COMPACT_ATOMS: atom_id res chain seq x y z
N MET A 1 -38.69 13.23 78.80
CA MET A 1 -39.39 13.78 77.62
C MET A 1 -38.78 13.18 76.36
N SER A 2 -39.37 12.12 75.82
CA SER A 2 -38.95 11.51 74.55
C SER A 2 -39.80 12.07 73.42
N TYR A 3 -39.20 12.87 72.54
CA TYR A 3 -39.80 13.31 71.30
C TYR A 3 -40.14 12.08 70.45
N VAL A 4 -41.42 11.77 70.30
CA VAL A 4 -41.90 10.81 69.30
C VAL A 4 -41.78 11.54 67.96
N ALA A 5 -40.84 11.13 67.12
CA ALA A 5 -40.70 11.66 65.77
C ALA A 5 -42.00 11.38 65.00
N ASP A 6 -42.62 12.43 64.46
CA ASP A 6 -43.88 12.34 63.74
C ASP A 6 -43.69 11.47 62.47
N PRO A 7 -44.33 10.29 62.36
CA PRO A 7 -44.09 9.33 61.27
C PRO A 7 -44.37 9.90 59.87
N THR A 8 -45.29 10.87 59.81
CA THR A 8 -45.73 11.55 58.59
C THR A 8 -44.67 12.46 58.00
N LEU A 9 -43.83 13.08 58.83
CA LEU A 9 -42.71 13.92 58.38
C LEU A 9 -41.62 13.06 57.73
N GLN A 10 -41.40 11.85 58.26
CA GLN A 10 -40.40 10.93 57.75
C GLN A 10 -40.81 10.31 56.41
N THR A 11 -42.11 9.99 56.24
CA THR A 11 -42.64 9.55 54.94
C THR A 11 -42.57 10.65 53.88
N ASN A 12 -42.89 11.89 54.24
CA ASN A 12 -42.84 13.02 53.29
C ASN A 12 -41.40 13.31 52.83
N PHE A 13 -40.42 13.20 53.74
CA PHE A 13 -39.01 13.32 53.39
C PHE A 13 -38.57 12.21 52.41
N LEU A 14 -39.01 10.96 52.65
CA LEU A 14 -38.68 9.83 51.79
C LEU A 14 -39.32 9.96 50.40
N TYR A 15 -40.58 10.40 50.30
CA TYR A 15 -41.22 10.70 49.01
C TYR A 15 -40.50 11.82 48.26
N ALA A 16 -40.11 12.89 48.94
CA ALA A 16 -39.33 13.97 48.32
C ALA A 16 -37.97 13.50 47.80
N GLU A 17 -37.32 12.53 48.47
CA GLU A 17 -36.08 11.96 47.99
C GLU A 17 -36.29 11.01 46.80
N LEU A 18 -37.39 10.23 46.79
CA LEU A 18 -37.79 9.44 45.63
C LEU A 18 -38.03 10.33 44.40
N ASP A 19 -38.72 11.46 44.56
CA ASP A 19 -38.98 12.42 43.47
C ASP A 19 -37.68 13.03 42.92
N LYS A 20 -36.71 13.33 43.79
CA LYS A 20 -35.38 13.80 43.35
C LYS A 20 -34.62 12.72 42.56
N LEU A 21 -34.70 11.46 43.00
CA LEU A 21 -34.02 10.35 42.33
C LEU A 21 -34.66 10.04 40.98
N THR A 22 -35.99 10.04 40.89
CA THR A 22 -36.71 9.85 39.62
C THR A 22 -36.44 10.99 38.65
N ALA A 23 -36.40 12.25 39.13
CA ALA A 23 -36.01 13.40 38.31
C ALA A 23 -34.56 13.27 37.79
N LYS A 24 -33.62 12.83 38.63
CA LYS A 24 -32.24 12.55 38.22
C LYS A 24 -32.16 11.43 37.18
N LEU A 25 -32.91 10.35 37.36
CA LEU A 25 -32.96 9.26 36.38
C LEU A 25 -33.51 9.74 35.04
N ALA A 26 -34.62 10.48 35.05
CA ALA A 26 -35.20 11.06 33.83
C ALA A 26 -34.20 11.99 33.11
N GLN A 27 -33.44 12.80 33.85
CA GLN A 27 -32.39 13.66 33.28
C GLN A 27 -31.27 12.83 32.64
N LYS A 28 -30.85 11.74 33.29
CA LYS A 28 -29.81 10.85 32.76
C LYS A 28 -30.30 10.07 31.55
N ASP A 29 -31.53 9.61 31.55
CA ASP A 29 -32.14 8.92 30.41
C ASP A 29 -32.21 9.85 29.20
N HIS A 30 -32.60 11.11 29.40
CA HIS A 30 -32.57 12.12 28.34
C HIS A 30 -31.15 12.41 27.81
N GLN A 31 -30.15 12.43 28.70
CA GLN A 31 -28.74 12.53 28.27
C GLN A 31 -28.30 11.30 27.48
N LEU A 32 -28.74 10.10 27.87
CA LEU A 32 -28.41 8.87 27.15
C LEU A 32 -29.08 8.82 25.77
N THR A 33 -30.33 9.28 25.64
CA THR A 33 -31.01 9.32 24.33
C THR A 33 -30.30 10.28 23.38
N THR A 34 -30.01 11.50 23.83
CA THR A 34 -29.31 12.52 23.02
C THR A 34 -27.92 12.06 22.59
N LEU A 35 -27.15 11.43 23.48
CA LEU A 35 -25.84 10.86 23.14
C LEU A 35 -25.95 9.71 22.14
N ARG A 36 -26.94 8.83 22.28
CA ARG A 36 -27.17 7.71 21.34
C ARG A 36 -27.52 8.21 19.94
N GLU A 37 -28.39 9.21 19.84
CA GLU A 37 -28.74 9.86 18.57
C GLU A 37 -27.50 10.48 17.91
N HIS A 38 -26.65 11.15 18.70
CA HIS A 38 -25.42 11.74 18.18
C HIS A 38 -24.42 10.68 17.68
N ILE A 39 -24.28 9.56 18.41
CA ILE A 39 -23.44 8.43 18.00
C ILE A 39 -23.95 7.82 16.69
N GLN A 40 -25.25 7.57 16.58
CA GLN A 40 -25.87 7.05 15.36
C GLN A 40 -25.60 7.97 14.16
N TRP A 41 -25.77 9.28 14.35
CA TRP A 41 -25.48 10.26 13.31
C TRP A 41 -24.01 10.23 12.87
N LEU A 42 -23.06 10.17 13.81
CA LEU A 42 -21.63 10.07 13.50
C LEU A 42 -21.28 8.77 12.76
N GLU A 43 -21.88 7.65 13.17
CA GLU A 43 -21.69 6.35 12.53
C GLU A 43 -22.18 6.35 11.07
N GLU A 44 -23.31 7.00 10.80
CA GLU A 44 -23.83 7.18 9.44
C GLU A 44 -22.89 8.05 8.59
N GLN A 45 -22.39 9.17 9.13
CA GLN A 45 -21.40 10.01 8.43
C GLN A 45 -20.12 9.23 8.11
N LEU A 46 -19.65 8.39 9.04
CA LEU A 46 -18.50 7.51 8.81
C LEU A 46 -18.80 6.41 7.78
N ARG A 47 -20.01 5.87 7.75
CA ARG A 47 -20.41 4.90 6.71
C ARG A 47 -20.42 5.57 5.34
N LEU A 48 -21.01 6.77 5.22
CA LEU A 48 -21.06 7.54 3.98
C LEU A 48 -19.67 7.94 3.48
N SER A 49 -18.78 8.39 4.37
CA SER A 49 -17.41 8.75 3.98
C SER A 49 -16.60 7.53 3.52
N ARG A 50 -16.74 6.39 4.21
CA ARG A 50 -16.14 5.12 3.78
C ARG A 50 -16.69 4.68 2.44
N TYR A 51 -17.99 4.75 2.22
CA TYR A 51 -18.60 4.45 0.92
C TYR A 51 -18.04 5.39 -0.16
N LYS A 52 -18.03 6.71 0.03
CA LYS A 52 -17.47 7.64 -0.97
C LYS A 52 -15.99 7.40 -1.28
N ARG A 53 -15.20 6.96 -0.30
CA ARG A 53 -13.75 6.77 -0.43
C ARG A 53 -13.36 5.39 -0.98
N PHE A 54 -14.13 4.36 -0.64
CA PHE A 54 -13.78 2.96 -0.88
C PHE A 54 -14.85 2.17 -1.63
N ALA A 55 -16.06 2.69 -1.84
CA ALA A 55 -16.95 2.10 -2.82
C ALA A 55 -16.26 2.13 -4.17
N SER A 56 -16.43 1.05 -4.91
CA SER A 56 -15.79 0.83 -6.20
C SER A 56 -16.17 1.97 -7.16
N SER A 57 -15.23 2.89 -7.39
CA SER A 57 -15.16 3.62 -8.67
C SER A 57 -14.77 2.68 -9.83
N SER A 58 -14.78 1.36 -9.62
CA SER A 58 -14.26 0.33 -10.51
C SER A 58 -15.32 -0.25 -11.47
N GLU A 59 -16.56 0.22 -11.38
CA GLU A 59 -17.61 -0.09 -12.37
C GLU A 59 -18.12 1.21 -12.97
N LYS A 60 -17.20 2.02 -13.51
CA LYS A 60 -17.59 2.77 -14.70
C LYS A 60 -17.59 1.75 -15.83
N GLN A 61 -18.66 0.98 -15.92
CA GLN A 61 -18.93 0.12 -17.06
C GLN A 61 -18.97 1.06 -18.26
N SER A 62 -17.88 1.10 -19.03
CA SER A 62 -17.87 1.86 -20.27
C SER A 62 -18.98 1.28 -21.16
N PRO A 63 -19.67 2.10 -21.97
CA PRO A 63 -20.64 1.57 -22.93
C PRO A 63 -20.03 0.44 -23.80
N ASP A 64 -18.73 0.54 -24.13
CA ASP A 64 -17.95 -0.50 -24.82
C ASP A 64 -17.77 -1.82 -24.04
N GLN A 65 -17.97 -1.82 -22.71
CA GLN A 65 -17.90 -3.05 -21.91
C GLN A 65 -19.23 -3.81 -21.92
N VAL A 66 -20.34 -3.13 -22.23
CA VAL A 66 -21.66 -3.77 -22.40
C VAL A 66 -21.68 -4.58 -23.69
N THR A 67 -21.11 -4.02 -24.77
CA THR A 67 -21.06 -4.64 -26.10
C THR A 67 -20.12 -5.86 -26.20
N LEU A 68 -19.26 -6.09 -25.20
CA LEU A 68 -18.35 -7.24 -25.13
C LEU A 68 -19.08 -8.60 -25.02
N PHE A 69 -20.37 -8.60 -24.68
CA PHE A 69 -21.19 -9.81 -24.58
C PHE A 69 -22.21 -9.96 -25.71
N ASP A 70 -22.24 -9.02 -26.66
CA ASP A 70 -23.16 -9.01 -27.81
C ASP A 70 -22.57 -9.70 -29.05
N GLU A 71 -21.52 -10.52 -28.87
CA GLU A 71 -20.81 -11.22 -29.96
C GLU A 71 -21.75 -12.05 -30.86
N ALA A 72 -22.84 -12.58 -30.30
CA ALA A 72 -23.82 -13.39 -31.04
C ALA A 72 -24.73 -12.57 -31.98
N GLU A 73 -25.02 -11.30 -31.64
CA GLU A 73 -25.79 -10.39 -32.50
C GLU A 73 -24.87 -9.77 -33.57
N GLN A 74 -23.63 -9.46 -33.20
CA GLN A 74 -22.62 -8.91 -34.10
C GLN A 74 -22.24 -9.88 -35.23
N LEU A 75 -22.15 -11.19 -34.95
CA LEU A 75 -21.93 -12.21 -35.97
C LEU A 75 -23.09 -12.35 -36.97
N GLN A 76 -24.32 -11.99 -36.59
CA GLN A 76 -25.47 -12.00 -37.52
C GLN A 76 -25.40 -10.83 -38.51
N ASP A 77 -24.94 -9.67 -38.08
CA ASP A 77 -24.75 -8.48 -38.94
C ASP A 77 -23.48 -8.60 -39.82
N GLU A 78 -22.38 -9.13 -39.28
CA GLU A 78 -21.12 -9.31 -40.04
C GLU A 78 -21.23 -10.31 -41.19
N THR A 79 -22.20 -11.24 -41.14
CA THR A 79 -22.41 -12.20 -42.24
C THR A 79 -22.93 -11.51 -43.52
N SER A 80 -23.39 -10.26 -43.44
CA SER A 80 -23.90 -9.53 -44.60
C SER A 80 -22.91 -8.51 -45.19
N GLU A 81 -21.86 -8.09 -44.49
CA GLU A 81 -21.00 -6.98 -44.91
C GLU A 81 -19.57 -7.11 -44.34
N GLN A 82 -18.63 -7.76 -45.04
CA GLN A 82 -17.19 -7.54 -44.85
C GLN A 82 -16.34 -8.24 -45.94
N GLU A 83 -16.23 -7.58 -47.11
CA GLU A 83 -15.03 -7.66 -47.94
C GLU A 83 -14.02 -6.63 -47.44
N SER A 84 -12.77 -7.09 -47.25
CA SER A 84 -11.50 -6.33 -47.22
C SER A 84 -11.41 -5.03 -46.40
N ASP A 85 -10.56 -5.03 -45.36
CA ASP A 85 -9.39 -4.13 -45.36
C ASP A 85 -8.46 -4.41 -44.17
N THR A 86 -7.26 -4.92 -44.47
CA THR A 86 -6.15 -5.04 -43.52
C THR A 86 -5.41 -3.71 -43.42
N THR A 87 -5.92 -2.81 -42.56
CA THR A 87 -5.19 -1.58 -42.23
C THR A 87 -4.10 -1.85 -41.18
N ALA A 88 -2.85 -1.82 -41.63
CA ALA A 88 -1.69 -1.86 -40.75
C ALA A 88 -1.67 -0.60 -39.86
N THR A 89 -2.01 -0.78 -38.58
CA THR A 89 -1.99 0.31 -37.60
C THR A 89 -0.54 0.60 -37.18
N THR A 90 -0.01 1.75 -37.61
CA THR A 90 1.28 2.27 -37.13
C THR A 90 1.15 2.75 -35.69
N VAL A 91 1.75 2.01 -34.75
CA VAL A 91 1.82 2.38 -33.34
C VAL A 91 2.89 3.45 -33.13
N MET A 92 2.51 4.65 -32.70
CA MET A 92 3.45 5.71 -32.34
C MET A 92 4.28 5.32 -31.11
N ALA A 93 5.61 5.41 -31.23
CA ALA A 93 6.52 5.14 -30.14
C ALA A 93 6.28 6.08 -28.95
N HIS A 94 5.94 5.52 -27.79
CA HIS A 94 5.81 6.29 -26.56
C HIS A 94 7.19 6.65 -25.99
N GLN A 95 7.43 7.95 -25.78
CA GLN A 95 8.55 8.43 -25.00
C GLN A 95 8.35 8.05 -23.53
N ARG A 96 9.19 7.14 -23.04
CA ARG A 96 9.23 6.78 -21.61
C ARG A 96 9.78 7.99 -20.84
N LYS A 97 8.93 8.66 -20.05
CA LYS A 97 9.38 9.66 -19.07
C LYS A 97 10.49 9.04 -18.21
N SER A 98 11.61 9.75 -18.05
CA SER A 98 12.66 9.32 -17.14
C SER A 98 12.04 9.15 -15.75
N ARG A 99 12.18 7.95 -15.19
CA ARG A 99 11.68 7.68 -13.85
C ARG A 99 12.48 8.57 -12.90
N LYS A 100 11.79 9.41 -12.13
CA LYS A 100 12.39 10.10 -10.97
C LYS A 100 13.18 9.08 -10.13
N PRO A 101 14.31 9.46 -9.52
CA PRO A 101 15.02 8.57 -8.62
C PRO A 101 14.04 8.05 -7.57
N ARG A 102 14.01 6.72 -7.39
CA ARG A 102 12.98 6.06 -6.58
C ARG A 102 13.09 6.42 -5.09
N ILE A 103 14.25 6.93 -4.68
CA ILE A 103 14.59 7.27 -3.31
C ILE A 103 15.25 8.66 -3.31
N PRO A 104 14.84 9.60 -2.43
CA PRO A 104 15.51 10.89 -2.27
C PRO A 104 16.98 10.77 -1.86
N GLU A 105 17.82 11.71 -2.31
CA GLU A 105 19.25 11.69 -2.02
C GLU A 105 19.59 12.10 -0.58
N ASP A 106 18.66 12.76 0.11
CA ASP A 106 18.84 13.32 1.45
C ASP A 106 18.86 12.26 2.57
N TRP A 107 18.46 11.02 2.26
CA TRP A 107 18.40 9.95 3.25
C TRP A 107 19.77 9.28 3.46
N PRO A 108 20.10 8.86 4.70
CA PRO A 108 21.35 8.18 4.98
C PRO A 108 21.47 6.89 4.16
N ARG A 109 22.60 6.77 3.44
CA ARG A 109 22.91 5.64 2.56
C ARG A 109 23.94 4.71 3.19
N GLU A 110 23.64 3.42 3.20
CA GLU A 110 24.57 2.35 3.58
C GLU A 110 24.91 1.51 2.35
N GLN A 111 26.20 1.34 2.05
CA GLN A 111 26.66 0.57 0.88
C GLN A 111 27.09 -0.83 1.30
N ILE A 112 26.49 -1.85 0.69
CA ILE A 112 26.85 -3.26 0.88
C ILE A 112 27.43 -3.79 -0.43
N ILE A 113 28.74 -4.06 -0.43
CA ILE A 113 29.47 -4.56 -1.58
C ILE A 113 29.42 -6.09 -1.60
N HIS A 114 28.90 -6.65 -2.69
CA HIS A 114 28.93 -8.08 -2.97
C HIS A 114 30.02 -8.37 -3.99
N ASP A 115 31.05 -9.08 -3.54
CA ASP A 115 32.17 -9.54 -4.36
C ASP A 115 32.11 -11.04 -4.61
N LEU A 116 32.72 -11.46 -5.72
CA LEU A 116 32.98 -12.88 -5.98
C LEU A 116 34.10 -13.38 -5.05
N ALA A 117 34.02 -14.65 -4.64
CA ALA A 117 35.13 -15.31 -3.96
C ALA A 117 36.33 -15.41 -4.90
N GLU A 118 37.55 -15.42 -4.36
CA GLU A 118 38.78 -15.45 -5.17
C GLU A 118 38.85 -16.70 -6.08
N ALA A 119 38.30 -17.83 -5.63
CA ALA A 119 38.21 -19.06 -6.41
C ALA A 119 37.35 -18.90 -7.68
N ASP A 120 36.33 -18.03 -7.64
CA ASP A 120 35.40 -17.81 -8.75
C ASP A 120 35.84 -16.67 -9.67
N LYS A 121 36.98 -16.01 -9.38
CA LYS A 121 37.57 -14.93 -10.19
C LYS A 121 38.48 -15.46 -11.31
N VAL A 122 38.32 -16.71 -11.71
CA VAL A 122 39.14 -17.36 -12.74
C VAL A 122 38.24 -17.80 -13.89
N CYS A 123 38.67 -17.51 -15.12
CA CYS A 123 37.95 -17.94 -16.30
C CYS A 123 38.06 -19.46 -16.50
N PRO A 124 36.94 -20.19 -16.70
CA PRO A 124 36.97 -21.64 -16.94
C PRO A 124 37.53 -22.02 -18.31
N HIS A 125 37.66 -21.07 -19.24
CA HIS A 125 38.18 -21.32 -20.60
C HIS A 125 39.70 -21.20 -20.66
N ASP A 126 40.25 -20.11 -20.11
CA ASP A 126 41.66 -19.74 -20.29
C ASP A 126 42.46 -19.74 -18.98
N GLY A 127 41.81 -19.92 -17.82
CA GLY A 127 42.46 -19.88 -16.51
C GLY A 127 42.95 -18.48 -16.09
N THR A 128 42.65 -17.44 -16.87
CA THR A 128 43.03 -16.06 -16.57
C THR A 128 42.13 -15.44 -15.50
N TYR A 129 42.71 -14.55 -14.68
CA TYR A 129 41.94 -13.77 -13.70
C TYR A 129 40.96 -12.82 -14.39
N LEU A 130 39.74 -12.76 -13.86
CA LEU A 130 38.71 -11.87 -14.37
C LEU A 130 38.99 -10.42 -13.93
N VAL A 131 38.77 -9.48 -14.85
CA VAL A 131 38.97 -8.04 -14.62
C VAL A 131 37.63 -7.39 -14.26
N HIS A 132 37.65 -6.48 -13.29
CA HIS A 132 36.47 -5.69 -12.91
C HIS A 132 36.08 -4.72 -14.04
N ILE A 133 34.81 -4.74 -14.42
CA ILE A 133 34.29 -3.94 -15.55
C ILE A 133 33.29 -2.88 -15.09
N GLY A 134 32.59 -3.14 -14.00
CA GLY A 134 31.61 -2.19 -13.48
C GLY A 134 30.74 -2.80 -12.41
N ASP A 135 29.86 -1.97 -11.86
CA ASP A 135 29.02 -2.35 -10.75
C ASP A 135 27.54 -2.25 -11.09
N GLU A 136 26.77 -3.24 -10.67
CA GLU A 136 25.31 -3.18 -10.64
C GLU A 136 24.85 -2.68 -9.27
N ILE A 137 24.25 -1.49 -9.24
CA ILE A 137 23.73 -0.88 -8.01
C ILE A 137 22.23 -1.12 -7.92
N HIS A 138 21.78 -1.64 -6.78
CA HIS A 138 20.37 -1.80 -6.45
C HIS A 138 20.08 -1.17 -5.10
N GLU A 139 19.23 -0.14 -5.07
CA GLU A 139 18.85 0.55 -3.84
C GLU A 139 17.58 -0.06 -3.22
N GLN A 140 17.61 -0.23 -1.90
CA GLN A 140 16.49 -0.66 -1.08
C GLN A 140 16.23 0.32 0.05
N LEU A 141 15.00 0.36 0.52
CA LEU A 141 14.56 1.19 1.62
C LEU A 141 14.39 0.34 2.87
N ASP A 142 15.08 0.71 3.93
CA ASP A 142 14.89 0.14 5.25
C ASP A 142 14.21 1.16 6.17
N ILE A 143 13.08 0.74 6.73
CA ILE A 143 12.24 1.58 7.58
C ILE A 143 12.39 1.07 9.01
N ILE A 144 13.15 1.81 9.80
CA ILE A 144 13.23 1.64 11.25
C ILE A 144 12.16 2.57 11.84
N PRO A 145 11.41 2.19 12.88
CA PRO A 145 10.29 2.99 13.41
C PRO A 145 10.60 4.48 13.70
N ALA A 146 11.88 4.85 13.84
CA ALA A 146 12.34 6.21 14.05
C ALA A 146 13.13 6.82 12.87
N GLN A 147 13.58 6.03 11.87
CA GLN A 147 14.49 6.48 10.82
C GLN A 147 14.31 5.72 9.52
N ILE A 148 14.43 6.42 8.41
CA ILE A 148 14.44 5.82 7.06
C ILE A 148 15.88 5.81 6.56
N LYS A 149 16.34 4.65 6.06
CA LYS A 149 17.68 4.46 5.51
C LYS A 149 17.61 3.83 4.14
N ALA A 150 18.53 4.21 3.26
CA ALA A 150 18.66 3.62 1.93
C ALA A 150 19.85 2.65 1.94
N ILE A 151 19.62 1.37 1.64
CA ILE A 151 20.65 0.35 1.52
C ILE A 151 20.97 0.16 0.04
N ALA A 152 22.17 0.55 -0.38
CA ALA A 152 22.65 0.37 -1.75
C ALA A 152 23.47 -0.92 -1.84
N HIS A 153 22.92 -1.93 -2.50
CA HIS A 153 23.63 -3.16 -2.82
C HIS A 153 24.44 -2.97 -4.10
N VAL A 154 25.77 -3.07 -4.00
CA VAL A 154 26.72 -2.92 -5.11
C VAL A 154 27.21 -4.32 -5.49
N ARG A 155 26.85 -4.81 -6.66
CA ARG A 155 27.28 -6.11 -7.19
C ARG A 155 28.38 -5.88 -8.21
N ARG A 156 29.58 -6.37 -7.92
CA ARG A 156 30.70 -6.23 -8.87
C ARG A 156 30.54 -7.18 -10.06
N LYS A 157 30.80 -6.66 -11.25
CA LYS A 157 30.89 -7.42 -12.50
C LYS A 157 32.32 -7.58 -12.92
N TYR A 158 32.64 -8.78 -13.35
CA TYR A 158 33.94 -9.13 -13.89
C TYR A 158 33.78 -9.76 -15.27
N SER A 159 34.73 -9.53 -16.19
CA SER A 159 34.85 -10.37 -17.39
C SER A 159 36.28 -10.83 -17.64
N CYS A 160 36.38 -11.87 -18.46
CA CYS A 160 37.65 -12.34 -18.97
C CYS A 160 38.17 -11.40 -20.08
N PRO A 161 39.39 -10.86 -19.97
CA PRO A 161 39.99 -10.02 -21.00
C PRO A 161 40.37 -10.79 -22.27
N CYS A 162 40.54 -12.12 -22.18
CA CYS A 162 40.96 -12.96 -23.31
C CYS A 162 39.77 -13.40 -24.18
N CYS A 163 38.68 -13.86 -23.57
CA CYS A 163 37.54 -14.37 -24.33
C CYS A 163 36.48 -13.31 -24.66
N GLU A 164 36.40 -12.21 -23.88
CA GLU A 164 35.34 -11.17 -23.85
C GLU A 164 33.89 -11.67 -23.65
N LYS A 165 33.65 -12.98 -23.77
CA LYS A 165 32.33 -13.63 -23.71
C LYS A 165 31.92 -14.06 -22.31
N TYR A 166 32.88 -14.24 -21.41
CA TYR A 166 32.61 -14.73 -20.06
C TYR A 166 32.48 -13.56 -19.08
N ILE A 167 31.24 -13.26 -18.69
CA ILE A 167 30.88 -12.20 -17.74
C ILE A 167 30.24 -12.84 -16.52
N VAL A 168 30.80 -12.55 -15.33
CA VAL A 168 30.27 -13.04 -14.05
C VAL A 168 29.90 -11.85 -13.19
N THR A 169 28.72 -11.92 -12.57
CA THR A 169 28.24 -10.92 -11.62
C THR A 169 28.09 -11.55 -10.25
N ALA A 170 28.58 -10.90 -9.21
CA ALA A 170 28.43 -11.38 -7.83
C ALA A 170 26.96 -11.66 -7.49
N THR A 171 26.66 -12.75 -6.78
CA THR A 171 25.28 -13.10 -6.42
C THR A 171 24.76 -12.17 -5.33
N LYS A 172 23.45 -11.91 -5.35
CA LYS A 172 22.77 -11.15 -4.29
C LYS A 172 22.01 -12.11 -3.36
N PRO A 173 21.76 -11.73 -2.10
CA PRO A 173 20.86 -12.50 -1.24
C PRO A 173 19.47 -12.62 -1.88
N LYS A 174 18.83 -13.78 -1.71
CA LYS A 174 17.47 -14.03 -2.23
C LYS A 174 16.49 -13.11 -1.53
N GLN A 175 15.67 -12.43 -2.32
CA GLN A 175 14.63 -11.52 -1.85
C GLN A 175 13.25 -12.15 -2.06
N PRO A 176 12.28 -11.97 -1.15
CA PRO A 176 10.93 -12.49 -1.33
C PRO A 176 10.23 -11.96 -2.59
N ILE A 177 10.51 -10.72 -2.97
CA ILE A 177 10.02 -10.09 -4.20
C ILE A 177 11.22 -9.58 -4.98
N GLU A 178 11.36 -10.01 -6.22
CA GLU A 178 12.46 -9.60 -7.07
C GLU A 178 12.32 -8.12 -7.49
N LYS A 179 13.42 -7.35 -7.38
CA LYS A 179 13.51 -5.92 -7.78
C LYS A 179 12.62 -4.97 -6.97
N SER A 180 12.15 -5.42 -5.79
CA SER A 180 11.41 -4.56 -4.88
C SER A 180 12.34 -3.55 -4.21
N ILE A 181 11.80 -2.36 -3.93
CA ILE A 181 12.49 -1.35 -3.12
C ILE A 181 12.43 -1.70 -1.63
N ALA A 182 11.61 -2.68 -1.26
CA ALA A 182 11.40 -3.13 0.11
C ALA A 182 12.54 -4.03 0.58
N THR A 183 13.17 -3.69 1.69
CA THR A 183 14.12 -4.59 2.36
C THR A 183 13.35 -5.75 3.01
N PRO A 184 13.86 -7.00 2.98
CA PRO A 184 13.14 -8.16 3.55
C PRO A 184 12.79 -8.04 5.04
N ASN A 185 13.61 -7.32 5.82
CA ASN A 185 13.42 -7.12 7.25
C ASN A 185 12.59 -5.86 7.60
N GLY A 186 12.34 -5.00 6.61
CA GLY A 186 11.62 -3.74 6.84
C GLY A 186 10.14 -4.02 7.05
N SER A 187 9.65 -3.75 8.27
CA SER A 187 8.21 -3.68 8.51
C SER A 187 7.65 -2.47 7.78
N ILE A 188 7.21 -2.68 6.55
CA ILE A 188 6.73 -1.60 5.69
C ILE A 188 5.29 -1.29 6.06
N TRP A 189 5.12 -0.41 7.05
CA TRP A 189 3.91 0.37 7.19
C TRP A 189 4.10 1.64 6.36
N ILE A 190 3.52 1.69 5.15
CA ILE A 190 3.53 2.90 4.31
C ILE A 190 2.32 3.73 4.72
N PRO A 191 2.47 4.82 5.52
CA PRO A 191 1.43 5.82 5.58
C PRO A 191 1.29 6.42 4.18
N ARG A 192 0.06 6.51 3.70
CA ARG A 192 -0.35 6.85 2.33
C ARG A 192 0.00 8.29 1.88
N GLY A 193 0.93 8.98 2.54
CA GLY A 193 1.20 10.41 2.39
C GLY A 193 2.67 10.82 2.23
N LEU A 194 3.63 9.89 2.11
CA LEU A 194 5.07 10.23 2.04
C LEU A 194 5.63 10.44 0.63
N TYR A 195 4.79 10.44 -0.40
CA TYR A 195 5.17 10.81 -1.77
C TYR A 195 4.23 11.93 -2.26
N GLN A 196 4.58 13.18 -1.97
CA GLN A 196 4.16 14.36 -2.71
C GLN A 196 5.40 15.08 -3.23
#